data_AF-F1VX32-F1
#
_entry.id   AF-F1VX32-F1
#
_cell.length_a   1.000
_cell.length_b   1.000
_cell.length_c   1.000
_cell.angle_alpha   90.00
_cell.angle_beta   90.00
_cell.angle_gamma   90.00
#
_symmetry.space_group_name_H-M   'P 1'
#
loop_
_entity.id
_entity.type
_entity.pdbx_description
1 polymer ?
#
loop_
_entity_poly.entity_id
_entity_poly.type
_entity_poly.pdbx_seq_one_letter_code
_entity_poly.pdbx_strand_id
1 'polypeptide(L)' 'MNPPIVVIHGNSLDAIDDNYKRFLEKHFRETFALVGTPLRIEFRSGKNPFSRHEK' A
#
# COMPACT_ATOMS: atom_id res chain seq x y z
N MET A 1 -11.71 12.50 -12.62
CA MET A 1 -12.00 11.97 -11.26
C MET A 1 -10.65 11.77 -10.57
N ASN A 2 -10.45 12.26 -9.34
CA ASN A 2 -9.18 12.16 -8.61
C ASN A 2 -9.35 11.13 -7.47
N PRO A 3 -9.00 9.85 -7.68
CA PRO A 3 -9.24 8.81 -6.69
C PRO A 3 -8.41 9.02 -5.42
N PRO A 4 -8.94 8.70 -4.23
CA PRO A 4 -8.15 8.70 -2.99
C PRO A 4 -6.97 7.73 -3.08
N ILE A 5 -5.82 8.14 -2.55
CA ILE A 5 -4.60 7.34 -2.51
C ILE A 5 -4.24 7.05 -1.05
N VAL A 6 -4.18 5.76 -0.70
CA VAL A 6 -3.64 5.29 0.58
C VAL A 6 -2.18 4.89 0.35
N VAL A 7 -1.25 5.57 1.04
CA VAL A 7 0.19 5.30 0.94
C VAL A 7 0.64 4.55 2.19
N ILE A 8 1.07 3.31 2.01
CA ILE A 8 1.54 2.42 3.07
C ILE A 8 3.07 2.46 3.07
N HIS A 9 3.65 2.91 4.18
CA HIS A 9 5.09 2.91 4.40
C HIS A 9 5.49 1.74 5.28
N GLY A 10 6.60 1.09 4.94
CA GLY A 10 7.09 -0.07 5.69
C GLY A 10 8.35 -0.66 5.09
N ASN A 11 8.85 -1.71 5.72
CA ASN A 11 9.98 -2.50 5.24
C ASN A 11 9.46 -3.75 4.53
N SER A 12 10.21 -4.24 3.54
CA SER A 12 9.90 -5.50 2.83
C SER A 12 8.48 -5.55 2.24
N LEU A 13 7.94 -4.41 1.83
CA LEU A 13 6.61 -4.34 1.21
C LEU A 13 6.52 -5.14 -0.09
N ASP A 14 7.66 -5.43 -0.72
CA ASP A 14 7.79 -6.25 -1.93
C ASP A 14 7.41 -7.72 -1.67
N ALA A 15 7.48 -8.18 -0.42
CA ALA A 15 7.08 -9.53 -0.02
C ALA A 15 5.57 -9.67 0.24
N ILE A 16 4.81 -8.59 0.12
CA ILE A 16 3.35 -8.63 0.30
C ILE A 16 2.71 -9.27 -0.93
N ASP A 17 2.06 -10.41 -0.72
CA ASP A 17 1.29 -11.11 -1.74
C ASP A 17 0.04 -10.31 -2.16
N ASP A 18 -0.37 -10.48 -3.41
CA ASP A 18 -1.51 -9.78 -4.01
C ASP A 18 -2.82 -10.07 -3.29
N ASN A 19 -2.95 -11.24 -2.67
CA ASN A 19 -4.09 -11.58 -1.82
C ASN A 19 -4.21 -10.65 -0.62
N TYR A 20 -3.09 -10.31 0.02
CA TYR A 20 -3.09 -9.38 1.14
C TYR A 20 -3.34 -7.94 0.68
N LYS A 21 -2.83 -7.55 -0.49
CA LYS A 21 -3.15 -6.24 -1.11
C LYS A 21 -4.65 -6.08 -1.34
N ARG A 22 -5.30 -7.11 -1.90
CA ARG A 22 -6.76 -7.14 -2.10
C ARG A 22 -7.54 -7.05 -0.78
N PHE A 23 -7.07 -7.75 0.25
CA PHE A 23 -7.64 -7.64 1.60
C PHE A 23 -7.57 -6.20 2.13
N LEU A 24 -6.40 -5.57 2.05
CA LEU A 24 -6.21 -4.17 2.49
C LEU A 24 -7.10 -3.20 1.71
N GLU A 25 -7.22 -3.38 0.39
CA GLU A 25 -8.10 -2.55 -0.44
C GLU A 25 -9.56 -2.63 0.00
N LYS A 26 -10.07 -3.85 0.19
CA LYS A 26 -11.43 -4.05 0.69
C LYS A 26 -11.60 -3.43 2.08
N HIS A 27 -10.64 -3.67 2.97
CA HIS A 27 -10.67 -3.15 4.33
C HIS A 27 -10.76 -1.62 4.35
N PHE A 28 -9.85 -0.91 3.66
CA PHE A 28 -9.88 0.54 3.61
C PHE A 28 -11.13 1.09 2.91
N ARG A 29 -11.62 0.42 1.87
CA ARG A 29 -12.86 0.81 1.19
C ARG A 29 -14.06 0.76 2.14
N GLU A 30 -14.17 -0.29 2.95
CA GLU A 30 -15.23 -0.46 3.95
C GLU A 30 -15.08 0.51 5.11
N THR A 31 -13.87 0.62 5.69
CA THR A 31 -13.60 1.48 6.86
C THR A 31 -13.86 2.96 6.58
N PHE A 32 -13.51 3.44 5.39
CA PHE A 32 -13.70 4.84 5.00
C PHE A 32 -14.97 5.10 4.18
N ALA A 33 -15.85 4.10 4.06
CA ALA A 33 -17.10 4.20 3.29
C ALA A 33 -16.90 4.73 1.85
N LEU A 34 -15.82 4.31 1.18
CA LEU A 34 -15.46 4.75 -0.17
C LEU A 34 -16.27 4.01 -1.25
N VAL A 35 -17.58 3.90 -1.06
CA VAL A 35 -18.48 3.19 -1.96
C VAL A 35 -18.56 3.94 -3.29
N GLY A 36 -18.33 3.23 -4.40
CA GLY A 36 -18.40 3.80 -5.76
C GLY A 36 -17.22 4.67 -6.18
N THR A 37 -16.21 4.87 -5.31
CA THR A 37 -14.98 5.60 -5.66
C THR A 37 -13.82 4.61 -5.79
N PRO A 38 -13.09 4.59 -6.92
CA PRO A 38 -11.89 3.76 -7.03
C PRO A 38 -10.84 4.19 -5.99
N LEU A 39 -10.32 3.23 -5.22
CA LEU A 39 -9.26 3.44 -4.23
C LEU A 39 -7.93 2.99 -4.84
N ARG A 40 -6.86 3.80 -4.68
CA ARG A 40 -5.50 3.40 -5.04
C ARG A 40 -4.67 3.15 -3.77
N ILE A 41 -3.99 2.01 -3.72
CA ILE A 41 -3.00 1.72 -2.67
C ILE A 41 -1.60 1.80 -3.28
N GLU A 42 -0.72 2.57 -2.66
CA GLU A 42 0.71 2.63 -2.99
C GLU A 42 1.53 2.10 -1.82
N PHE A 43 2.47 1.22 -2.13
CA PHE A 43 3.48 0.76 -1.17
C PHE A 43 4.75 1.57 -1.39
N ARG A 44 5.22 2.24 -0.34
CA ARG A 44 6.46 3.03 -0.37
C ARG A 44 7.42 2.49 0.68
N SER A 45 8.41 1.75 0.21
CA SER A 45 9.55 1.40 1.04
C SER A 45 10.44 2.63 1.20
N GLY A 46 10.75 2.99 2.44
CA GLY A 46 11.76 4.03 2.70
C GLY A 46 13.13 3.54 2.24
N LYS A 47 14.02 4.45 1.80
CA LYS A 47 15.44 4.13 1.72
C LYS A 47 15.92 3.82 3.14
N ASN A 48 16.16 2.55 3.43
CA ASN A 48 16.72 2.17 4.72
C ASN A 48 18.16 2.72 4.81
N PRO A 49 18.46 3.66 5.72
CA PRO A 49 19.82 4.23 5.83
C PRO A 49 20.87 3.20 6.28
N PHE A 50 20.44 2.01 6.71
CA PHE A 50 21.28 0.88 7.13
C PHE A 50 21.31 -0.27 6.12
N SER A 51 20.56 -0.21 5.01
CA SER A 51 20.70 -1.24 3.97
C SER A 51 22.04 -1.04 3.28
N ARG A 52 23.06 -1.72 3.79
CA ARG A 52 24.39 -1.79 3.18
C ARG A 52 24.17 -2.37 1.78
N HIS A 53 24.36 -1.56 0.74
CA HIS A 53 24.47 -2.07 -0.61
C HIS A 53 25.66 -3.04 -0.65
N GLU A 54 25.40 -4.34 -0.63
CA GLU A 54 26.39 -5.31 -1.11
C GLU A 54 26.30 -5.35 -2.64
N LYS A 55 27.49 -5.27 -3.24
CA LYS A 55 27.74 -5.21 -4.69
C LYS A 55 27.43 -6.52 -5.38
#